data_AF-A0A0C2TAL6-F1
#
_entry.id   AF-A0A0C2TAL6-F1
#
_cell.length_a   1.000
_cell.length_b   1.000
_cell.length_c   1.000
_cell.angle_alpha   90.00
_cell.angle_beta   90.00
_cell.angle_gamma   90.00
#
_symmetry.space_group_name_H-M   'P 1'
#
loop_
_entity.id
_entity.type
_entity.pdbx_description
1 polymer ?
#
loop_
_entity_poly.entity_id
_entity_poly.type
_entity_poly.pdbx_seq_one_letter_code
_entity_poly.pdbx_strand_id
1 'polypeptide(L)'
;MPPISITVSGSTMMDASQPSRLQSRNVEVFDSAGSVIAGFWQYGILHWEEFYRYLIAFVITREDWLVFQYDLTRQEHGARCLPGPQIVQPASYPETTSAGEPIAVGVVPTVARPRNPTHSSTPTHEHHYRARGRARDGKCLITGLRTYSRLKVAHIFPRAHDAEWVRKGYPSKITDTADEAWMGGSIKIDSVQNVITLRSDLRDAWDNYEFGVDPNNNYRITAFTNGNADINGLHLQLDHIQDPTLRPLDELLTDHFMQGVYKHMRGTGELEWTYEEYDDVFGSGSFDLSNHKIWGTRQGKERFELALTDRLFDHRISQQYAS
;
A
#
# COMPACT_ATOMS: atom_id res chain seq x y z
N MET A 1 -9.62 28.44 -67.68
CA MET A 1 -8.56 27.81 -66.85
C MET A 1 -8.33 28.70 -65.63
N PRO A 2 -8.26 28.13 -64.42
CA PRO A 2 -8.49 28.83 -63.17
C PRO A 2 -7.19 29.39 -62.56
N PRO A 3 -7.30 30.33 -61.60
CA PRO A 3 -6.16 30.74 -60.78
C PRO A 3 -5.85 29.69 -59.70
N ILE A 4 -4.56 29.46 -59.50
CA ILE A 4 -3.99 28.50 -58.55
C ILE A 4 -4.16 29.05 -57.13
N SER A 5 -5.03 28.42 -56.34
CA SER A 5 -5.15 28.63 -54.90
C SER A 5 -4.31 27.60 -54.16
N ILE A 6 -3.25 28.06 -53.49
CA ILE A 6 -2.46 27.23 -52.57
C ILE A 6 -3.24 27.12 -51.26
N THR A 7 -3.82 25.95 -51.01
CA THR A 7 -4.46 25.63 -49.73
C THR A 7 -3.39 25.12 -48.77
N VAL A 8 -3.07 25.89 -47.73
CA VAL A 8 -2.26 25.43 -46.61
C VAL A 8 -3.16 24.55 -45.73
N SER A 9 -2.92 23.24 -45.76
CA SER A 9 -3.52 22.29 -44.83
C SER A 9 -2.90 22.48 -43.45
N GLY A 10 -3.64 23.09 -42.53
CA GLY A 10 -3.30 23.08 -41.11
C GLY A 10 -3.54 21.70 -40.52
N SER A 11 -2.50 20.87 -40.49
CA SER A 11 -2.44 19.71 -39.59
C SER A 11 -2.23 20.23 -38.17
N THR A 12 -3.29 20.25 -37.37
CA THR A 12 -3.15 20.47 -35.92
C THR A 12 -2.36 19.30 -35.36
N MET A 13 -1.14 19.58 -34.93
CA MET A 13 -0.26 18.64 -34.26
C MET A 13 -1.00 18.05 -33.05
N MET A 14 -1.00 16.72 -32.97
CA MET A 14 -1.26 16.01 -31.74
C MET A 14 -0.25 16.50 -30.71
N ASP A 15 -0.78 17.09 -29.64
CA ASP A 15 -0.04 17.46 -28.44
C ASP A 15 0.65 16.22 -27.87
N ALA A 16 1.85 16.44 -27.35
CA ALA A 16 2.76 15.41 -26.92
C ALA A 16 2.10 14.52 -25.87
N SER A 17 2.10 13.21 -26.16
CA SER A 17 1.66 12.14 -25.29
C SER A 17 2.23 12.30 -23.88
N GLN A 18 1.35 12.60 -22.91
CA GLN A 18 1.56 12.13 -21.54
C GLN A 18 1.80 10.61 -21.61
N PRO A 19 2.82 10.05 -20.91
CA PRO A 19 2.92 8.60 -20.80
C PRO A 19 1.59 8.10 -20.25
N SER A 20 0.94 7.21 -21.00
CA SER A 20 -0.33 6.61 -20.58
C SER A 20 -0.13 6.02 -19.19
N ARG A 21 -0.71 6.65 -18.16
CA ARG A 21 -0.73 6.08 -16.81
C ARG A 21 -1.33 4.70 -16.95
N LEU A 22 -0.57 3.66 -16.58
CA LEU A 22 -1.10 2.30 -16.54
C LEU A 22 -2.37 2.34 -15.69
N GLN A 23 -3.45 1.76 -16.20
CA GLN A 23 -4.68 1.65 -15.44
C GLN A 23 -4.36 0.90 -14.14
N SER A 24 -4.67 1.50 -12.99
CA SER A 24 -4.33 0.94 -11.68
C SER A 24 -5.31 -0.14 -11.22
N ARG A 25 -6.50 -0.21 -11.84
CA ARG A 25 -7.62 -1.09 -11.45
C ARG A 25 -8.27 -1.71 -12.68
N ASN A 26 -8.67 -2.96 -12.57
CA ASN A 26 -9.44 -3.67 -13.60
C ASN A 26 -10.71 -4.34 -13.03
N VAL A 27 -10.95 -4.18 -11.73
CA VAL A 27 -12.18 -4.49 -11.03
C VAL A 27 -12.67 -3.23 -10.34
N GLU A 28 -13.94 -2.89 -10.52
CA GLU A 28 -14.59 -1.78 -9.83
C GLU A 28 -15.99 -2.17 -9.36
N VAL A 29 -16.35 -1.72 -8.15
CA VAL A 29 -17.67 -1.89 -7.57
C VAL A 29 -18.31 -0.53 -7.40
N PHE A 30 -19.57 -0.39 -7.82
CA PHE A 30 -20.31 0.86 -7.85
C PHE A 30 -21.55 0.78 -6.97
N ASP A 31 -21.92 1.89 -6.34
CA ASP A 31 -23.25 2.02 -5.73
C ASP A 31 -24.33 2.27 -6.79
N SER A 32 -25.59 2.33 -6.34
CA SER A 32 -26.75 2.59 -7.20
C SER A 32 -26.77 3.98 -7.85
N ALA A 33 -25.94 4.92 -7.37
CA ALA A 33 -25.76 6.25 -7.94
C ALA A 33 -24.59 6.32 -8.94
N GLY A 34 -23.86 5.21 -9.14
CA GLY A 34 -22.70 5.14 -10.01
C GLY A 34 -21.40 5.61 -9.36
N SER A 35 -21.36 5.80 -8.04
CA SER A 35 -20.14 6.12 -7.31
C SER A 35 -19.31 4.86 -7.10
N VAL A 36 -18.00 4.93 -7.30
CA VAL A 36 -17.11 3.80 -7.02
C VAL A 36 -16.96 3.63 -5.51
N ILE A 37 -17.34 2.47 -4.99
CA ILE A 37 -17.23 2.10 -3.58
C ILE A 37 -16.06 1.16 -3.31
N ALA A 38 -15.61 0.43 -4.34
CA ALA A 38 -14.42 -0.41 -4.25
C ALA A 38 -13.78 -0.66 -5.61
N GLY A 39 -12.58 -1.23 -5.62
CA GLY A 39 -11.92 -1.68 -6.84
C GLY A 39 -10.43 -1.94 -6.65
N PHE A 40 -9.83 -2.73 -7.53
CA PHE A 40 -8.43 -3.17 -7.39
C PHE A 40 -7.93 -3.72 -8.72
N TRP A 41 -6.66 -4.13 -8.76
CA TRP A 41 -6.12 -4.91 -9.87
C TRP A 41 -6.16 -6.40 -9.56
N GLN A 42 -6.97 -7.14 -10.31
CA GLN A 42 -7.05 -8.59 -10.27
C GLN A 42 -6.03 -9.22 -11.21
N TYR A 43 -5.26 -10.18 -10.68
CA TYR A 43 -4.32 -11.04 -11.43
C TYR A 43 -4.80 -12.49 -11.58
N GLY A 44 -6.04 -12.78 -11.20
CA GLY A 44 -6.67 -14.09 -11.32
C GLY A 44 -6.53 -14.98 -10.08
N ILE A 45 -6.33 -14.40 -8.89
CA ILE A 45 -6.16 -15.16 -7.64
C ILE A 45 -7.14 -14.78 -6.53
N LEU A 46 -7.74 -13.59 -6.57
CA LEU A 46 -8.61 -13.13 -5.48
C LEU A 46 -10.02 -13.69 -5.69
N HIS A 47 -10.51 -14.45 -4.73
CA HIS A 47 -11.85 -15.03 -4.75
C HIS A 47 -12.88 -14.10 -4.15
N TRP A 48 -14.15 -14.30 -4.50
CA TRP A 48 -15.26 -13.52 -3.96
C TRP A 48 -15.34 -13.61 -2.44
N GLU A 49 -15.13 -14.79 -1.83
CA GLU A 49 -15.11 -14.92 -0.37
C GLU A 49 -14.10 -13.96 0.29
N GLU A 50 -12.93 -13.79 -0.33
CA GLU A 50 -11.88 -12.91 0.18
C GLU A 50 -12.22 -11.44 -0.05
N PHE A 51 -12.73 -11.12 -1.24
CA PHE A 51 -13.11 -9.75 -1.56
C PHE A 51 -14.27 -9.24 -0.70
N TYR A 52 -15.27 -10.08 -0.39
CA TYR A 52 -16.34 -9.73 0.55
C TYR A 52 -15.80 -9.41 1.94
N ARG A 53 -14.80 -10.15 2.45
CA ARG A 53 -14.14 -9.81 3.73
C ARG A 53 -13.53 -8.42 3.70
N TYR A 54 -12.96 -8.01 2.57
CA TYR A 54 -12.37 -6.68 2.42
C TYR A 54 -13.44 -5.59 2.31
N LEU A 55 -14.50 -5.83 1.53
CA LEU A 55 -15.64 -4.92 1.43
C LEU A 55 -16.26 -4.65 2.81
N ILE A 56 -16.47 -5.70 3.63
CA ILE A 56 -16.98 -5.55 5.01
C ILE A 56 -16.11 -4.62 5.86
N ALA A 57 -14.80 -4.53 5.60
CA ALA A 57 -13.89 -3.68 6.37
C ALA A 57 -14.07 -2.18 6.11
N PHE A 58 -14.69 -1.79 4.99
CA PHE A 58 -14.84 -0.37 4.63
C PHE A 58 -16.22 0.04 4.09
N VAL A 59 -17.11 -0.89 3.75
CA VAL A 59 -18.49 -0.61 3.32
C VAL A 59 -19.37 -0.36 4.55
N ILE A 60 -20.12 0.74 4.53
CA ILE A 60 -21.09 1.12 5.56
C ILE A 60 -22.47 1.13 4.92
N THR A 61 -23.37 0.29 5.43
CA THR A 61 -24.76 0.23 5.00
C THR A 61 -25.68 -0.13 6.17
N ARG A 62 -26.98 0.15 6.01
CA ARG A 62 -28.04 -0.20 6.97
C ARG A 62 -28.77 -1.50 6.61
N GLU A 63 -28.53 -2.01 5.41
CA GLU A 63 -29.22 -3.16 4.84
C GLU A 63 -28.22 -4.18 4.32
N ASP A 64 -28.66 -5.44 4.20
CA ASP A 64 -27.85 -6.49 3.59
C ASP A 64 -27.64 -6.18 2.10
N TRP A 65 -26.39 -6.32 1.66
CA TRP A 65 -25.95 -5.97 0.31
C TRP A 65 -25.34 -7.19 -0.39
N LEU A 66 -25.39 -7.17 -1.72
CA LEU A 66 -24.75 -8.16 -2.59
C LEU A 66 -24.16 -7.46 -3.81
N VAL A 67 -23.09 -8.06 -4.34
CA VAL A 67 -22.49 -7.65 -5.61
C VAL A 67 -23.12 -8.44 -6.76
N PHE A 68 -23.42 -7.75 -7.86
CA PHE A 68 -24.00 -8.36 -9.06
C PHE A 68 -23.08 -8.18 -10.25
N GLN A 69 -23.09 -9.15 -11.16
CA GLN A 69 -22.53 -8.92 -12.49
C GLN A 69 -23.30 -7.80 -13.18
N TYR A 70 -22.63 -7.03 -14.04
CA TYR A 70 -23.26 -6.00 -14.85
C TYR A 70 -23.04 -6.25 -16.32
N ASP A 71 -24.12 -6.23 -17.09
CA ASP A 71 -24.02 -6.13 -18.54
C ASP A 71 -24.10 -4.65 -18.92
N LEU A 72 -22.94 -4.03 -19.19
CA LEU A 72 -22.85 -2.63 -19.62
C LEU A 72 -23.62 -2.37 -20.92
N THR A 73 -23.71 -3.36 -21.81
CA THR A 73 -24.41 -3.25 -23.09
C THR A 73 -25.93 -3.25 -22.93
N ARG A 74 -26.44 -4.01 -21.96
CA ARG A 74 -27.89 -4.13 -21.70
C ARG A 74 -28.37 -3.24 -20.56
N GLN A 75 -27.45 -2.66 -19.79
CA GLN A 75 -27.72 -1.94 -18.54
C GLN A 75 -28.53 -2.77 -17.53
N GLU A 76 -28.27 -4.08 -17.50
CA GLU A 76 -29.02 -5.04 -16.68
C GLU A 76 -28.11 -5.72 -15.65
N HIS A 77 -28.68 -6.02 -14.48
CA HIS A 77 -28.03 -6.85 -13.47
C HIS A 77 -28.00 -8.31 -13.94
N GLY A 78 -26.80 -8.89 -13.92
CA GLY A 78 -26.56 -10.30 -14.17
C GLY A 78 -26.68 -11.14 -12.89
N ALA A 79 -25.94 -12.25 -12.85
CA ALA A 79 -25.94 -13.15 -11.72
C ALA A 79 -25.36 -12.52 -10.44
N ARG A 80 -25.85 -12.99 -9.28
CA ARG A 80 -25.29 -12.65 -7.96
C ARG A 80 -23.87 -13.19 -7.86
N CYS A 81 -22.94 -12.33 -7.45
CA CYS A 81 -21.58 -12.71 -7.11
C CYS A 81 -21.54 -13.07 -5.62
N LEU A 82 -21.83 -14.32 -5.27
CA LEU A 82 -21.87 -14.75 -3.86
C LEU A 82 -20.45 -14.96 -3.30
N PRO A 83 -20.25 -14.82 -1.98
CA PRO A 83 -19.03 -15.28 -1.32
C PRO A 83 -18.77 -16.75 -1.66
N GLY A 84 -17.57 -17.05 -2.15
CA GLY A 84 -17.18 -18.40 -2.54
C GLY A 84 -15.81 -18.46 -3.22
N PRO A 85 -15.41 -19.66 -3.67
CA PRO A 85 -14.10 -19.92 -4.26
C PRO A 85 -14.00 -19.49 -5.73
N GLN A 86 -14.99 -18.76 -6.26
CA GLN A 86 -14.93 -18.23 -7.61
C GLN A 86 -14.04 -16.98 -7.63
N ILE A 87 -13.14 -16.92 -8.60
CA ILE A 87 -12.26 -15.77 -8.82
C ILE A 87 -13.09 -14.56 -9.28
N VAL A 88 -12.88 -13.41 -8.66
CA VAL A 88 -13.45 -12.12 -9.11
C VAL A 88 -12.89 -11.83 -10.50
N GLN A 89 -13.74 -11.64 -11.51
CA GLN A 89 -13.28 -11.36 -12.87
C GLN A 89 -13.00 -9.86 -13.04
N PRO A 90 -12.06 -9.45 -13.92
CA PRO A 90 -11.93 -8.06 -14.31
C PRO A 90 -13.22 -7.54 -14.97
N ALA A 91 -13.95 -6.66 -14.27
CA ALA A 91 -15.19 -6.05 -14.72
C ALA A 91 -15.66 -4.93 -13.78
N SER A 92 -16.73 -4.25 -14.18
CA SER A 92 -17.50 -3.32 -13.36
C SER A 92 -18.71 -4.04 -12.75
N TYR A 93 -18.94 -3.87 -11.45
CA TYR A 93 -19.97 -4.56 -10.69
C TYR A 93 -20.83 -3.57 -9.89
N PRO A 94 -22.16 -3.51 -10.06
CA PRO A 94 -23.02 -2.78 -9.16
C PRO A 94 -23.24 -3.55 -7.86
N GLU A 95 -23.26 -2.81 -6.76
CA GLU A 95 -23.74 -3.24 -5.46
C GLU A 95 -25.19 -2.78 -5.29
N THR A 96 -26.05 -3.72 -4.91
CA THR A 96 -27.46 -3.46 -4.63
C THR A 96 -27.86 -4.14 -3.33
N THR A 97 -29.08 -3.88 -2.85
CA THR A 97 -29.64 -4.71 -1.77
C THR A 97 -29.68 -6.17 -2.19
N SER A 98 -29.82 -7.08 -1.22
CA SER A 98 -30.02 -8.51 -1.50
C SER A 98 -31.26 -8.82 -2.37
N ALA A 99 -32.21 -7.88 -2.43
CA ALA A 99 -33.39 -7.92 -3.29
C ALA A 99 -33.18 -7.36 -4.71
N GLY A 100 -32.03 -6.72 -4.98
CA GLY A 100 -31.74 -6.07 -6.26
C GLY A 100 -32.16 -4.59 -6.35
N GLU A 101 -32.54 -3.99 -5.23
CA GLU A 101 -32.99 -2.59 -5.16
C GLU A 101 -31.81 -1.62 -4.95
N PRO A 102 -31.94 -0.34 -5.34
CA PRO A 102 -30.97 0.70 -5.04
C PRO A 102 -30.67 0.77 -3.54
N ILE A 103 -29.39 0.75 -3.19
CA ILE A 103 -28.92 0.85 -1.80
C ILE A 103 -28.02 2.07 -1.64
N ALA A 104 -28.21 2.78 -0.52
CA ALA A 104 -27.34 3.88 -0.12
C ALA A 104 -26.11 3.31 0.59
N VAL A 105 -24.97 3.33 -0.10
CA VAL A 105 -23.69 2.82 0.41
C VAL A 105 -22.78 3.98 0.80
N GLY A 106 -22.23 3.90 2.01
CA GLY A 106 -21.12 4.73 2.43
C GLY A 106 -19.82 3.93 2.46
N VAL A 107 -18.69 4.63 2.44
CA VAL A 107 -17.39 4.04 2.78
C VAL A 107 -16.87 4.66 4.08
N VAL A 108 -16.16 3.87 4.89
CA VAL A 108 -15.52 4.38 6.12
C VAL A 108 -14.60 5.56 5.79
N PRO A 109 -14.56 6.62 6.63
CA PRO A 109 -13.69 7.77 6.39
C PRO A 109 -12.20 7.47 6.65
N THR A 110 -11.89 6.31 7.25
CA THR A 110 -10.52 5.88 7.61
C THR A 110 -9.58 5.91 6.42
N VAL A 111 -8.61 6.81 6.45
CA VAL A 111 -7.53 6.87 5.46
C VAL A 111 -6.37 5.96 5.84
N ALA A 112 -5.68 5.44 4.83
CA ALA A 112 -4.46 4.70 5.04
C ALA A 112 -3.39 5.62 5.65
N ARG A 113 -2.55 5.04 6.51
CA ARG A 113 -1.48 5.79 7.16
C ARG A 113 -0.50 6.31 6.12
N PRO A 114 -0.22 7.61 6.06
CA PRO A 114 0.75 8.12 5.11
C PRO A 114 2.16 7.60 5.42
N ARG A 115 2.92 7.25 4.37
CA ARG A 115 4.32 6.84 4.46
C ARG A 115 5.15 7.68 3.48
N ASN A 116 6.37 7.97 3.90
CA ASN A 116 7.37 8.53 3.00
C ASN A 116 8.28 7.40 2.53
N PRO A 117 8.44 7.19 1.21
CA PRO A 117 9.45 6.31 0.65
C PRO A 117 10.79 6.69 1.26
N THR A 118 11.44 5.71 1.89
CA THR A 118 12.69 5.99 2.57
C THR A 118 13.81 6.07 1.53
N HIS A 119 14.17 7.28 1.10
CA HIS A 119 15.35 7.45 0.25
C HIS A 119 16.60 6.95 0.98
N SER A 120 17.39 6.17 0.23
CA SER A 120 18.61 5.51 0.72
C SER A 120 19.71 6.45 1.26
N SER A 121 19.52 7.76 1.14
CA SER A 121 20.43 8.84 1.50
C SER A 121 20.22 9.39 2.92
N THR A 122 19.36 8.79 3.75
CA THR A 122 19.41 9.06 5.20
C THR A 122 20.79 8.62 5.71
N PRO A 123 21.54 9.51 6.39
CA PRO A 123 22.87 9.20 6.88
C PRO A 123 22.85 7.87 7.62
N THR A 124 23.80 7.02 7.24
CA THR A 124 24.11 5.73 7.83
C THR A 124 24.50 5.90 9.30
N HIS A 125 23.56 6.28 10.16
CA HIS A 125 23.61 5.76 11.51
C HIS A 125 23.42 4.26 11.41
N GLU A 126 24.21 3.54 12.19
CA GLU A 126 24.30 2.08 12.21
C GLU A 126 22.98 1.52 12.76
N HIS A 127 21.94 1.54 11.93
CA HIS A 127 20.62 1.16 12.38
C HIS A 127 20.60 -0.35 12.58
N HIS A 128 20.68 -0.77 13.84
CA HIS A 128 20.73 -2.17 14.24
C HIS A 128 19.65 -3.02 13.58
N TYR A 129 18.44 -2.48 13.37
CA TYR A 129 17.36 -3.19 12.67
C TYR A 129 17.75 -3.64 11.25
N ARG A 130 18.53 -2.84 10.51
CA ARG A 130 18.95 -3.19 9.14
C ARG A 130 19.93 -4.35 9.17
N ALA A 131 20.90 -4.30 10.07
CA ALA A 131 21.90 -5.36 10.22
C ALA A 131 21.23 -6.66 10.71
N ARG A 132 20.40 -6.57 11.75
CA ARG A 132 19.68 -7.70 12.33
C ARG A 132 18.67 -8.31 11.36
N GLY A 133 17.88 -7.48 10.66
CA GLY A 133 16.94 -7.94 9.64
C GLY A 133 17.64 -8.67 8.49
N ARG A 134 18.75 -8.13 7.97
CA ARG A 134 19.56 -8.80 6.95
C ARG A 134 20.15 -10.11 7.44
N ALA A 135 20.68 -10.14 8.65
CA ALA A 135 21.28 -11.33 9.25
C ALA A 135 20.24 -12.44 9.45
N ARG A 136 19.04 -12.08 9.91
CA ARG A 136 17.92 -13.01 10.09
C ARG A 136 17.43 -13.55 8.74
N ASP A 137 17.18 -12.67 7.77
CA ASP A 137 16.50 -13.05 6.53
C ASP A 137 17.45 -13.69 5.51
N GLY A 138 18.63 -13.10 5.29
CA GLY A 138 19.62 -13.55 4.30
C GLY A 138 19.12 -13.60 2.84
N LYS A 139 17.89 -13.13 2.57
CA LYS A 139 17.22 -13.10 1.28
C LYS A 139 16.05 -12.11 1.30
N CYS A 140 15.53 -11.76 0.13
CA CYS A 140 14.22 -11.14 0.03
C CYS A 140 13.15 -12.14 0.47
N LEU A 141 12.34 -11.80 1.47
CA LEU A 141 11.29 -12.69 1.98
C LEU A 141 10.12 -12.88 1.00
N ILE A 142 9.99 -12.00 0.01
CA ILE A 142 8.97 -12.06 -1.05
C ILE A 142 9.42 -12.97 -2.19
N THR A 143 10.60 -12.71 -2.76
CA THR A 143 11.06 -13.35 -4.01
C THR A 143 12.11 -14.44 -3.80
N GLY A 144 12.72 -14.52 -2.61
CA GLY A 144 13.82 -15.43 -2.32
C GLY A 144 15.19 -14.96 -2.84
N LEU A 145 15.28 -13.81 -3.49
CA LEU A 145 16.55 -13.26 -4.01
C LEU A 145 17.59 -13.09 -2.88
N ARG A 146 18.81 -13.60 -3.07
CA ARG A 146 19.89 -13.54 -2.06
C ARG A 146 20.95 -12.46 -2.31
N THR A 147 20.90 -11.78 -3.45
CA THR A 147 21.92 -10.80 -3.86
C THR A 147 21.92 -9.60 -2.92
N TYR A 148 22.89 -9.55 -2.00
CA TYR A 148 22.96 -8.56 -0.91
C TYR A 148 22.82 -7.09 -1.38
N SER A 149 23.47 -6.72 -2.49
CA SER A 149 23.41 -5.36 -3.07
C SER A 149 22.01 -4.93 -3.52
N ARG A 150 21.10 -5.90 -3.72
CA ARG A 150 19.71 -5.69 -4.14
C ARG A 150 18.71 -5.83 -2.98
N LEU A 151 19.19 -5.90 -1.74
CA LEU A 151 18.33 -6.08 -0.56
C LEU A 151 18.21 -4.82 0.29
N LYS A 152 16.97 -4.49 0.65
CA LYS A 152 16.63 -3.39 1.56
C LYS A 152 15.78 -3.95 2.71
N VAL A 153 16.05 -3.48 3.93
CA VAL A 153 15.24 -3.83 5.11
C VAL A 153 14.19 -2.75 5.30
N ALA A 154 12.94 -3.16 5.38
CA ALA A 154 11.78 -2.29 5.54
C ALA A 154 11.02 -2.60 6.81
N HIS A 155 10.58 -1.55 7.49
CA HIS A 155 9.61 -1.70 8.54
C HIS A 155 8.25 -2.11 7.96
N ILE A 156 7.58 -3.02 8.66
CA ILE A 156 6.20 -3.41 8.36
C ILE A 156 5.29 -2.26 8.79
N PHE A 157 5.40 -1.87 10.07
CA PHE A 157 4.79 -0.68 10.64
C PHE A 157 5.78 0.48 10.63
N PRO A 158 5.45 1.62 10.01
CA PRO A 158 6.38 2.74 9.83
C PRO A 158 6.76 3.41 11.15
N ARG A 159 8.07 3.67 11.30
CA ARG A 159 8.67 4.32 12.47
C ARG A 159 8.06 5.70 12.78
N ALA A 160 7.71 6.47 11.74
CA ALA A 160 7.13 7.81 11.87
C ALA A 160 5.76 7.85 12.60
N HIS A 161 5.14 6.69 12.86
CA HIS A 161 3.84 6.57 13.52
C HIS A 161 3.94 5.95 14.92
N ASP A 162 5.03 6.23 15.63
CA ASP A 162 5.33 5.65 16.95
C ASP A 162 4.24 5.90 18.02
N ALA A 163 3.57 7.05 17.99
CA ALA A 163 2.45 7.34 18.89
C ALA A 163 1.27 6.37 18.64
N GLU A 164 0.97 6.06 17.38
CA GLU A 164 -0.03 5.05 17.04
C GLU A 164 0.44 3.64 17.39
N TRP A 165 1.72 3.34 17.16
CA TRP A 165 2.34 2.08 17.54
C TRP A 165 2.15 1.78 19.04
N VAL A 166 2.43 2.77 19.89
CA VAL A 166 2.21 2.67 21.35
C VAL A 166 0.73 2.55 21.67
N ARG A 167 -0.13 3.39 21.07
CA ARG A 167 -1.59 3.37 21.29
C ARG A 167 -2.22 2.01 20.94
N LYS A 168 -1.71 1.35 19.90
CA LYS A 168 -2.14 0.00 19.49
C LYS A 168 -1.58 -1.12 20.38
N GLY A 169 -0.71 -0.80 21.33
CA GLY A 169 -0.13 -1.76 22.26
C GLY A 169 0.87 -2.72 21.62
N TYR A 170 1.46 -2.38 20.47
CA TYR A 170 2.48 -3.23 19.85
C TYR A 170 3.75 -3.43 20.70
N PRO A 171 4.26 -2.44 21.49
CA PRO A 171 5.44 -2.66 22.31
C PRO A 171 5.34 -3.89 23.24
N SER A 172 4.15 -4.17 23.80
CA SER A 172 3.94 -5.30 24.70
C SER A 172 3.79 -6.64 23.98
N LYS A 173 3.59 -6.63 22.66
CA LYS A 173 3.51 -7.83 21.82
C LYS A 173 4.87 -8.27 21.28
N ILE A 174 5.88 -7.39 21.32
CA ILE A 174 7.23 -7.71 20.89
C ILE A 174 7.89 -8.66 21.89
N THR A 175 8.31 -9.82 21.37
CA THR A 175 9.01 -10.89 22.09
C THR A 175 10.49 -10.99 21.72
N ASP A 176 10.96 -10.17 20.77
CA ASP A 176 12.39 -9.97 20.47
C ASP A 176 13.19 -9.67 21.74
N THR A 177 14.22 -10.49 21.98
CA THR A 177 15.04 -10.48 23.21
C THR A 177 16.36 -9.73 23.06
N ALA A 178 16.56 -8.99 21.96
CA ALA A 178 17.74 -8.14 21.81
C ALA A 178 17.76 -7.01 22.85
N ASP A 179 18.89 -6.31 22.93
CA ASP A 179 19.01 -5.10 23.73
C ASP A 179 17.95 -4.06 23.29
N GLU A 180 17.25 -3.44 24.24
CA GLU A 180 16.24 -2.42 23.97
C GLU A 180 16.81 -1.23 23.17
N ALA A 181 18.08 -0.87 23.41
CA ALA A 181 18.76 0.16 22.63
C ALA A 181 18.82 -0.18 21.13
N TRP A 182 18.83 -1.47 20.78
CA TRP A 182 18.84 -1.94 19.39
C TRP A 182 17.46 -2.12 18.79
N MET A 183 16.41 -1.99 19.61
CA MET A 183 15.01 -2.15 19.21
C MET A 183 14.28 -0.80 19.15
N GLY A 184 14.99 0.33 19.16
CA GLY A 184 14.36 1.65 19.13
C GLY A 184 13.84 2.07 20.50
N GLY A 185 14.52 1.58 21.54
CA GLY A 185 14.26 1.87 22.94
C GLY A 185 13.09 1.09 23.54
N SER A 186 12.54 1.61 24.63
CA SER A 186 11.44 0.98 25.39
C SER A 186 10.17 0.74 24.57
N ILE A 187 9.97 1.47 23.46
CA ILE A 187 8.83 1.28 22.56
C ILE A 187 9.04 0.12 21.56
N LYS A 188 10.27 -0.39 21.39
CA LYS A 188 10.61 -1.58 20.59
C LYS A 188 10.24 -1.52 19.10
N ILE A 189 10.08 -0.33 18.52
CA ILE A 189 9.61 -0.15 17.13
C ILE A 189 10.61 -0.63 16.06
N ASP A 190 11.90 -0.72 16.40
CA ASP A 190 12.97 -1.24 15.53
C ASP A 190 13.29 -2.72 15.79
N SER A 191 12.43 -3.41 16.55
CA SER A 191 12.50 -4.87 16.69
C SER A 191 12.56 -5.57 15.34
N VAL A 192 13.28 -6.69 15.26
CA VAL A 192 13.29 -7.49 14.03
C VAL A 192 11.88 -7.97 13.65
N GLN A 193 10.99 -8.15 14.62
CA GLN A 193 9.61 -8.58 14.34
C GLN A 193 8.79 -7.50 13.60
N ASN A 194 9.24 -6.25 13.58
CA ASN A 194 8.64 -5.17 12.81
C ASN A 194 9.37 -4.90 11.48
N VAL A 195 10.30 -5.76 11.03
CA VAL A 195 11.00 -5.53 9.75
C VAL A 195 11.04 -6.78 8.88
N ILE A 196 11.14 -6.58 7.57
CA ILE A 196 11.37 -7.62 6.57
C ILE A 196 12.39 -7.15 5.53
N THR A 197 13.15 -8.09 4.97
CA THR A 197 14.07 -7.84 3.87
C THR A 197 13.37 -8.02 2.52
N LEU A 198 13.45 -7.00 1.68
CA LEU A 198 12.81 -6.91 0.37
C LEU A 198 13.84 -6.76 -0.76
N ARG A 199 13.42 -7.13 -1.98
CA ARG A 199 14.09 -6.74 -3.23
C ARG A 199 14.01 -5.22 -3.32
N SER A 200 15.09 -4.56 -3.71
CA SER A 200 15.22 -3.09 -3.60
C SER A 200 14.13 -2.31 -4.33
N ASP A 201 13.69 -2.80 -5.48
CA ASP A 201 12.60 -2.23 -6.30
C ASP A 201 11.21 -2.43 -5.69
N LEU A 202 11.02 -3.40 -4.79
CA LEU A 202 9.75 -3.59 -4.09
C LEU A 202 9.57 -2.66 -2.89
N ARG A 203 10.59 -1.86 -2.55
CA ARG A 203 10.55 -1.02 -1.36
C ARG A 203 9.48 0.06 -1.48
N ASP A 204 9.41 0.73 -2.63
CA ASP A 204 8.46 1.82 -2.83
C ASP A 204 7.04 1.27 -2.87
N ALA A 205 6.83 0.16 -3.57
CA ALA A 205 5.55 -0.56 -3.58
C ALA A 205 5.11 -1.00 -2.16
N TRP A 206 6.04 -1.45 -1.31
CA TRP A 206 5.77 -1.78 0.09
C TRP A 206 5.40 -0.55 0.92
N ASP A 207 6.18 0.53 0.82
CA ASP A 207 5.89 1.76 1.56
C ASP A 207 4.59 2.43 1.07
N ASN A 208 4.21 2.22 -0.19
CA ASN A 208 2.95 2.66 -0.77
C ASN A 208 1.77 1.70 -0.55
N TYR A 209 1.99 0.60 0.16
CA TYR A 209 0.98 -0.44 0.38
C TYR A 209 0.37 -1.02 -0.90
N GLU A 210 1.10 -1.00 -2.02
CA GLU A 210 0.66 -1.56 -3.31
C GLU A 210 0.50 -3.07 -3.26
N PHE A 211 1.14 -3.73 -2.29
CA PHE A 211 0.91 -5.13 -1.95
C PHE A 211 0.99 -5.33 -0.45
N GLY A 212 0.38 -6.41 0.04
CA GLY A 212 0.41 -6.82 1.44
C GLY A 212 0.56 -8.32 1.58
N VAL A 213 0.82 -8.78 2.81
CA VAL A 213 0.90 -10.20 3.18
C VAL A 213 -0.24 -10.51 4.14
N ASP A 214 -1.05 -11.54 3.85
CA ASP A 214 -2.13 -11.99 4.74
C ASP A 214 -1.69 -13.23 5.54
N PRO A 215 -1.35 -13.11 6.84
CA PRO A 215 -0.97 -14.24 7.67
C PRO A 215 -2.07 -15.31 7.78
N ASN A 216 -3.34 -14.91 7.69
CA ASN A 216 -4.49 -15.83 7.80
C ASN A 216 -4.69 -16.67 6.54
N ASN A 217 -4.03 -16.30 5.44
CA ASN A 217 -4.05 -17.04 4.20
C ASN A 217 -2.65 -17.57 3.85
N ASN A 218 -2.05 -18.30 4.81
CA ASN A 218 -0.73 -18.91 4.67
C ASN A 218 0.38 -17.91 4.27
N TYR A 219 0.26 -16.64 4.68
CA TYR A 219 1.16 -15.56 4.29
C TYR A 219 1.17 -15.27 2.78
N ARG A 220 0.05 -15.46 2.10
CA ARG A 220 -0.09 -15.12 0.68
C ARG A 220 0.06 -13.62 0.47
N ILE A 221 0.78 -13.25 -0.57
CA ILE A 221 1.00 -11.89 -1.02
C ILE A 221 -0.13 -11.51 -1.98
N THR A 222 -0.78 -10.39 -1.71
CA THR A 222 -1.81 -9.80 -2.59
C THR A 222 -1.31 -8.45 -3.05
N ALA A 223 -1.17 -8.27 -4.37
CA ALA A 223 -0.98 -6.96 -4.98
C ALA A 223 -2.36 -6.32 -5.23
N PHE A 224 -2.51 -5.06 -4.83
CA PHE A 224 -3.75 -4.30 -4.98
C PHE A 224 -3.76 -3.47 -6.26
N THR A 225 -2.59 -3.17 -6.82
CA THR A 225 -2.38 -2.34 -8.01
C THR A 225 -1.73 -3.14 -9.16
N ASN A 226 -1.80 -2.56 -10.36
CA ASN A 226 -1.07 -3.06 -11.51
C ASN A 226 0.46 -2.92 -11.31
N GLY A 227 1.27 -3.73 -11.99
CA GLY A 227 2.74 -3.65 -11.97
C GLY A 227 3.46 -4.60 -11.01
N ASN A 228 2.73 -5.34 -10.17
CA ASN A 228 3.27 -6.26 -9.17
C ASN A 228 2.91 -7.74 -9.46
N ALA A 229 2.73 -8.08 -10.74
CA ALA A 229 2.34 -9.41 -11.19
C ALA A 229 3.33 -10.52 -10.80
N ASP A 230 4.63 -10.18 -10.72
CA ASP A 230 5.71 -11.12 -10.43
C ASP A 230 5.73 -11.60 -8.97
N ILE A 231 5.08 -10.85 -8.07
CA ILE A 231 5.02 -11.18 -6.63
C ILE A 231 3.62 -11.59 -6.17
N ASN A 232 2.59 -11.26 -6.91
CA ASN A 232 1.21 -11.55 -6.53
C ASN A 232 0.94 -13.06 -6.48
N GLY A 233 0.36 -13.53 -5.37
CA GLY A 233 0.08 -14.95 -5.14
C GLY A 233 1.26 -15.77 -4.62
N LEU A 234 2.45 -15.19 -4.52
CA LEU A 234 3.56 -15.80 -3.77
C LEU A 234 3.24 -15.85 -2.27
N HIS A 235 4.06 -16.54 -1.49
CA HIS A 235 3.92 -16.60 -0.03
C HIS A 235 5.19 -16.07 0.64
N LEU A 236 5.04 -15.35 1.74
CA LEU A 236 6.17 -14.83 2.51
C LEU A 236 7.04 -15.99 3.01
N GLN A 237 8.32 -15.97 2.68
CA GLN A 237 9.22 -17.10 2.92
C GLN A 237 9.80 -17.06 4.33
N LEU A 238 9.18 -17.77 5.28
CA LEU A 238 9.58 -17.76 6.69
C LEU A 238 10.22 -19.06 7.18
N ASP A 239 10.37 -20.09 6.33
CA ASP A 239 10.81 -21.44 6.72
C ASP A 239 12.18 -21.52 7.40
N HIS A 240 13.00 -20.49 7.23
CA HIS A 240 14.34 -20.42 7.81
C HIS A 240 14.36 -19.70 9.18
N ILE A 241 13.25 -19.07 9.59
CA ILE A 241 13.12 -18.31 10.84
C ILE A 241 12.32 -19.17 11.82
N GLN A 242 13.00 -20.14 12.45
CA GLN A 242 12.37 -21.09 13.37
C GLN A 242 12.07 -20.50 14.74
N ASP A 243 12.86 -19.53 15.18
CA ASP A 243 12.66 -18.85 16.47
C ASP A 243 11.48 -17.87 16.39
N PRO A 244 10.39 -18.09 17.15
CA PRO A 244 9.22 -17.21 17.12
C PRO A 244 9.53 -15.78 17.60
N THR A 245 10.56 -15.57 18.42
CA THR A 245 10.97 -14.23 18.88
C THR A 245 11.59 -13.38 17.77
N LEU A 246 12.01 -14.01 16.67
CA LEU A 246 12.62 -13.34 15.52
C LEU A 246 11.67 -13.22 14.32
N ARG A 247 10.56 -13.97 14.31
CA ARG A 247 9.60 -13.95 13.20
C ARG A 247 8.89 -12.60 13.12
N PRO A 248 8.66 -12.07 11.89
CA PRO A 248 7.75 -10.94 11.69
C PRO A 248 6.44 -11.14 12.44
N LEU A 249 5.98 -10.13 13.17
CA LEU A 249 4.76 -10.22 13.97
C LEU A 249 3.52 -10.19 13.07
N ASP A 250 2.67 -11.21 13.17
CA ASP A 250 1.50 -11.38 12.29
C ASP A 250 0.52 -10.21 12.38
N GLU A 251 0.34 -9.60 13.56
CA GLU A 251 -0.52 -8.43 13.68
C GLU A 251 0.01 -7.19 12.96
N LEU A 252 1.33 -7.09 12.75
CA LEU A 252 1.92 -6.01 11.96
C LEU A 252 1.72 -6.25 10.47
N LEU A 253 1.87 -7.51 10.02
CA LEU A 253 1.57 -7.89 8.64
C LEU A 253 0.09 -7.66 8.32
N THR A 254 -0.81 -8.05 9.24
CA THR A 254 -2.25 -7.81 9.13
C THR A 254 -2.57 -6.32 9.09
N ASP A 255 -1.95 -5.52 9.96
CA ASP A 255 -2.12 -4.06 9.95
C ASP A 255 -1.67 -3.45 8.61
N HIS A 256 -0.48 -3.83 8.11
CA HIS A 256 0.04 -3.40 6.81
C HIS A 256 -0.88 -3.80 5.66
N PHE A 257 -1.36 -5.04 5.65
CA PHE A 257 -2.30 -5.54 4.65
C PHE A 257 -3.56 -4.68 4.59
N MET A 258 -4.14 -4.37 5.76
CA MET A 258 -5.33 -3.53 5.86
C MET A 258 -5.09 -2.10 5.39
N GLN A 259 -3.88 -1.54 5.58
CA GLN A 259 -3.55 -0.24 4.99
C GLN A 259 -3.63 -0.28 3.46
N GLY A 260 -3.17 -1.36 2.82
CA GLY A 260 -3.31 -1.55 1.37
C GLY A 260 -4.76 -1.68 0.91
N VAL A 261 -5.58 -2.41 1.68
CA VAL A 261 -7.03 -2.50 1.46
C VAL A 261 -7.68 -1.11 1.52
N TYR A 262 -7.41 -0.32 2.57
CA TYR A 262 -7.98 1.03 2.71
C TYR A 262 -7.47 2.01 1.65
N LYS A 263 -6.20 1.89 1.25
CA LYS A 263 -5.57 2.81 0.30
C LYS A 263 -6.03 2.55 -1.12
N HIS A 264 -6.05 1.29 -1.55
CA HIS A 264 -6.22 0.93 -2.96
C HIS A 264 -7.58 0.31 -3.27
N MET A 265 -8.16 -0.42 -2.30
CA MET A 265 -9.41 -1.15 -2.54
C MET A 265 -10.66 -0.32 -2.27
N ARG A 266 -10.62 0.60 -1.31
CA ARG A 266 -11.77 1.42 -0.90
C ARG A 266 -12.01 2.57 -1.88
N GLY A 267 -13.28 2.80 -2.23
CA GLY A 267 -13.71 3.93 -3.05
C GLY A 267 -12.98 3.98 -4.39
N THR A 268 -12.51 5.16 -4.78
CA THR A 268 -11.65 5.38 -5.97
C THR A 268 -10.18 5.06 -5.73
N GLY A 269 -9.80 4.60 -4.52
CA GLY A 269 -8.43 4.62 -4.05
C GLY A 269 -7.98 6.02 -3.62
N GLU A 270 -6.92 6.07 -2.82
CA GLU A 270 -6.27 7.33 -2.40
C GLU A 270 -5.26 7.79 -3.46
N LEU A 271 -5.25 9.09 -3.74
CA LEU A 271 -4.33 9.69 -4.72
C LEU A 271 -2.88 9.54 -4.25
N GLU A 272 -2.06 8.96 -5.11
CA GLU A 272 -0.61 8.93 -4.93
C GLU A 272 -0.03 10.30 -5.29
N TRP A 273 0.94 10.78 -4.51
CA TRP A 273 1.93 11.66 -5.11
C TRP A 273 2.69 10.84 -6.13
N THR A 274 2.83 11.39 -7.31
CA THR A 274 3.65 10.80 -8.36
C THR A 274 5.08 10.60 -7.85
N TYR A 275 5.76 9.61 -8.42
CA TYR A 275 7.18 9.40 -8.18
C TYR A 275 7.99 10.68 -8.44
N GLU A 276 7.60 11.45 -9.47
CA GLU A 276 8.17 12.77 -9.80
C GLU A 276 7.99 13.78 -8.65
N GLU A 277 6.77 13.91 -8.12
CA GLU A 277 6.50 14.78 -6.97
C GLU A 277 7.26 14.33 -5.71
N TYR A 278 7.51 13.04 -5.53
CA TYR A 278 8.32 12.54 -4.43
C TYR A 278 9.82 12.80 -4.63
N ASP A 279 10.36 12.48 -5.80
CA ASP A 279 11.78 12.66 -6.13
C ASP A 279 12.17 14.15 -6.12
N ASP A 280 11.30 15.02 -6.65
CA ASP A 280 11.51 16.47 -6.62
C ASP A 280 11.62 16.97 -5.18
N VAL A 281 10.84 16.38 -4.27
CA VAL A 281 10.70 16.87 -2.89
C VAL A 281 11.71 16.25 -1.92
N PHE A 282 12.06 14.97 -2.12
CA PHE A 282 12.87 14.18 -1.18
C PHE A 282 14.11 13.52 -1.80
N GLY A 283 14.31 13.60 -3.12
CA GLY A 283 15.25 12.77 -3.89
C GLY A 283 16.74 12.96 -3.56
N SER A 284 17.15 14.12 -3.06
CA SER A 284 18.56 14.41 -2.72
C SER A 284 18.90 14.24 -1.24
N GLY A 285 17.96 13.77 -0.41
CA GLY A 285 18.14 13.75 1.04
C GLY A 285 17.95 15.11 1.72
N SER A 286 17.74 16.20 0.97
CA SER A 286 17.18 17.45 1.47
C SER A 286 15.67 17.51 1.26
N PHE A 287 15.01 18.49 1.89
CA PHE A 287 13.63 18.85 1.57
C PHE A 287 13.67 19.99 0.55
N ASP A 288 13.20 19.76 -0.67
CA ASP A 288 12.95 20.90 -1.57
C ASP A 288 11.62 21.55 -1.20
N LEU A 289 11.69 22.63 -0.42
CA LEU A 289 10.53 23.41 0.03
C LEU A 289 10.04 24.43 -1.01
N SER A 290 10.67 24.52 -2.19
CA SER A 290 10.36 25.55 -3.19
C SER A 290 9.02 25.33 -3.90
N ASN A 291 8.54 24.08 -3.95
CA ASN A 291 7.28 23.76 -4.61
C ASN A 291 6.07 24.06 -3.70
N HIS A 292 5.64 25.33 -3.68
CA HIS A 292 4.49 25.78 -2.89
C HIS A 292 3.16 25.09 -3.27
N LYS A 293 3.05 24.53 -4.47
CA LYS A 293 1.85 23.76 -4.87
C LYS A 293 1.75 22.46 -4.10
N ILE A 294 2.89 21.90 -3.67
CA ILE A 294 2.96 20.69 -2.87
C ILE A 294 2.82 21.04 -1.38
N TRP A 295 3.69 21.92 -0.86
CA TRP A 295 3.75 22.25 0.57
C TRP A 295 2.63 23.15 1.07
N GLY A 296 1.94 23.84 0.16
CA GLY A 296 0.72 24.59 0.49
C GLY A 296 -0.47 23.67 0.85
N THR A 297 -0.42 22.40 0.46
CA THR A 297 -1.49 21.44 0.72
C THR A 297 -1.39 20.84 2.12
N ARG A 298 -2.53 20.35 2.63
CA ARG A 298 -2.57 19.57 3.87
C ARG A 298 -1.68 18.32 3.79
N GLN A 299 -1.75 17.59 2.67
CA GLN A 299 -0.97 16.37 2.45
C GLN A 299 0.55 16.64 2.44
N GLY A 300 0.98 17.74 1.83
CA GLY A 300 2.39 18.15 1.87
C GLY A 300 2.88 18.40 3.29
N LYS A 301 2.10 19.10 4.10
CA LYS A 301 2.45 19.35 5.51
C LYS A 301 2.53 18.06 6.32
N GLU A 302 1.55 17.17 6.18
CA GLU A 302 1.55 15.87 6.86
C GLU A 302 2.79 15.03 6.49
N ARG A 303 3.19 15.03 5.22
CA ARG A 303 4.40 14.32 4.77
C ARG A 303 5.69 14.96 5.25
N PHE A 304 5.75 16.28 5.35
CA PHE A 304 6.88 16.98 5.96
C PHE A 304 7.07 16.54 7.41
N GLU A 305 5.99 16.56 8.19
CA GLU A 305 5.98 16.14 9.60
C GLU A 305 6.42 14.68 9.76
N LEU A 306 5.95 13.79 8.89
CA LEU A 306 6.39 12.38 8.88
C LEU A 306 7.87 12.23 8.60
N ALA A 307 8.40 12.98 7.62
CA ALA A 307 9.82 12.90 7.28
C ALA A 307 10.71 13.45 8.40
N LEU A 308 10.27 14.52 9.06
CA LEU A 308 10.96 15.06 10.24
C LEU A 308 10.92 14.05 11.39
N THR A 309 9.76 13.45 11.66
CA THR A 309 9.60 12.46 12.74
C THR A 309 10.52 11.26 12.53
N ASP A 310 10.60 10.75 11.30
CA ASP A 310 11.47 9.63 10.96
C ASP A 310 12.96 9.99 11.11
N ARG A 311 13.38 11.15 10.57
CA ARG A 311 14.79 11.59 10.61
C ARG A 311 15.26 11.98 12.02
N LEU A 312 14.38 12.50 12.86
CA LEU A 312 14.70 12.92 14.23
C LEU A 312 14.51 11.81 15.26
N PHE A 313 14.01 10.64 14.86
CA PHE A 313 13.71 9.54 15.76
C PHE A 313 14.92 9.13 16.61
N ASP A 314 16.06 8.85 15.98
CA ASP A 314 17.26 8.37 16.67
C ASP A 314 17.78 9.41 17.67
N HIS A 315 17.68 10.71 17.36
CA HIS A 315 18.03 11.79 18.27
C HIS A 315 17.14 11.78 19.52
N ARG A 316 15.83 11.65 19.35
CA ARG A 316 14.88 11.60 20.46
C ARG A 316 15.10 10.39 21.36
N ILE A 317 15.39 9.23 20.77
CA ILE A 317 15.74 8.02 21.55
C ILE A 317 17.04 8.24 22.31
N SER A 318 18.09 8.79 21.68
CA SER A 318 19.37 9.04 22.36
C SER A 318 19.25 9.98 23.57
N GLN A 319 18.37 10.99 23.51
CA GLN A 319 18.12 11.91 24.62
C GLN A 319 17.43 11.22 25.80
N GLN A 320 16.53 10.26 25.56
CA GLN A 320 15.85 9.51 26.63
C GLN A 320 16.79 8.59 27.42
N TYR A 321 17.87 8.13 26.80
CA TYR A 321 18.88 7.29 27.46
C TYR A 321 20.04 8.09 28.08
N ALA A 322 20.10 9.41 27.84
CA ALA A 322 21.10 10.30 28.41
C ALA A 322 20.62 11.03 29.68
N SER A 323 19.32 10.96 30.00
CA SER A 323 18.66 11.58 31.16
C SER A 323 18.38 10.57 32.27
#